data_AF-A0A1Z9QMA7-F1
#
_entry.id   AF-A0A1Z9QMA7-F1
#
_cell.length_a   1.000
_cell.length_b   1.000
_cell.length_c   1.000
_cell.angle_alpha   90.00
_cell.angle_beta   90.00
_cell.angle_gamma   90.00
#
_symmetry.space_group_name_H-M   'P 1'
#
loop_
_entity.id
_entity.type
_entity.pdbx_description
1 polymer ?
#
loop_
_entity_poly.entity_id
_entity_poly.type
_entity_poly.pdbx_seq_one_letter_code
_entity_poly.pdbx_strand_id
1 'polypeptide(L)'
;MAATATADDEILQVWTTFKKLNKDSLDYESLRNRLVERYMPLVRYNGERIWQRLPDGVELDDLISAGIFGLMDAIDAFDMERGVKFETYCVPRIRGAMLDELRTMDWVPRLV
;
A
#
# COMPACT_ATOMS: atom_id res chain seq x y z
N MET A 1 14.12 24.99 -23.77
CA MET A 1 12.80 24.39 -23.47
C MET A 1 13.07 23.11 -22.67
N ALA A 2 13.02 23.19 -21.34
CA ALA A 2 13.18 22.03 -20.49
C ALA A 2 11.83 21.28 -20.47
N ALA A 3 11.82 20.02 -20.88
CA ALA A 3 10.68 19.16 -20.70
C ALA A 3 10.44 19.02 -19.20
N THR A 4 9.33 19.56 -18.69
CA THR A 4 8.85 19.24 -17.35
C THR A 4 8.66 17.73 -17.28
N ALA A 5 9.48 17.05 -16.48
CA ALA A 5 9.30 15.63 -16.18
C ALA A 5 7.85 15.41 -15.76
N THR A 6 7.19 14.41 -16.33
CA THR A 6 5.82 14.10 -15.93
C THR A 6 5.84 13.53 -14.50
N ALA A 7 4.75 13.66 -13.75
CA ALA A 7 4.66 13.10 -12.39
C ALA A 7 4.95 11.59 -12.35
N ASP A 8 4.72 10.90 -13.47
CA ASP A 8 5.03 9.49 -13.65
C ASP A 8 6.54 9.24 -13.88
N ASP A 9 7.26 10.16 -14.53
CA ASP A 9 8.71 10.06 -14.65
C ASP A 9 9.40 10.25 -13.30
N GLU A 10 8.88 11.17 -12.47
CA GLU A 10 9.41 11.40 -11.13
C GLU A 10 9.25 10.17 -10.23
N ILE A 11 8.09 9.50 -10.26
CA ILE A 11 7.89 8.31 -9.43
C ILE A 11 8.76 7.14 -9.89
N LEU A 12 9.01 7.02 -11.20
CA LEU A 12 9.95 6.03 -11.74
C LEU A 12 11.38 6.29 -11.24
N GLN A 13 11.81 7.55 -11.17
CA GLN A 13 13.11 7.91 -10.60
C GLN A 13 13.20 7.55 -9.11
N VAL A 14 12.14 7.80 -8.34
CA VAL A 14 12.06 7.41 -6.93
C VAL A 14 12.21 5.88 -6.80
N TRP A 15 11.47 5.12 -7.60
CA TRP A 15 11.54 3.65 -7.60
C TRP A 15 12.92 3.11 -7.96
N THR A 16 13.53 3.62 -9.03
CA THR A 16 14.87 3.17 -9.46
C THR A 16 15.95 3.49 -8.43
N THR A 17 15.81 4.61 -7.72
CA THR A 17 16.74 4.97 -6.64
C THR A 17 16.50 4.09 -5.42
N PHE A 18 15.24 3.93 -5.02
CA PHE A 18 14.83 3.08 -3.89
C PHE A 18 15.36 1.65 -4.02
N LYS A 19 15.26 1.04 -5.21
CA LYS A 19 15.72 -0.34 -5.44
C LYS A 19 17.24 -0.52 -5.46
N LYS A 20 18.02 0.56 -5.55
CA LYS A 20 19.49 0.52 -5.50
C LYS A 20 20.05 0.74 -4.08
N LEU A 21 19.23 1.25 -3.16
CA LEU A 21 19.66 1.56 -1.80
C LEU A 21 19.61 0.31 -0.90
N ASN A 22 20.52 0.28 0.07
CA ASN A 22 20.44 -0.65 1.19
C ASN A 22 19.42 -0.18 2.22
N LYS A 23 18.77 -1.12 2.89
CA LYS A 23 17.72 -0.84 3.90
C LYS A 23 18.19 0.01 5.09
N ASP A 24 19.48 -0.04 5.42
CA ASP A 24 20.06 0.68 6.55
C ASP A 24 20.40 2.14 6.24
N SER A 25 20.22 2.59 4.98
CA SER A 25 20.46 3.98 4.60
C SER A 25 19.31 4.88 5.04
N LEU A 26 19.63 6.08 5.55
CA LEU A 26 18.65 7.11 5.90
C LEU A 26 17.75 7.48 4.70
N ASP A 27 18.32 7.42 3.50
CA ASP A 27 17.60 7.72 2.25
C ASP A 27 16.56 6.64 1.89
N TYR A 28 16.73 5.40 2.38
CA TYR A 28 15.79 4.31 2.12
C TYR A 28 14.42 4.62 2.71
N GLU A 29 14.40 5.06 3.97
CA GLU A 29 13.16 5.37 4.67
C GLU A 29 12.44 6.57 4.05
N SER A 30 13.19 7.62 3.70
CA SER A 30 12.64 8.80 3.02
C SER A 30 11.98 8.47 1.68
N LEU A 31 12.65 7.67 0.83
CA LEU A 31 12.07 7.25 -0.45
C LEU A 31 10.89 6.30 -0.27
N ARG A 32 10.95 5.38 0.70
CA ARG A 32 9.83 4.50 1.03
C ARG A 32 8.61 5.29 1.48
N ASN A 33 8.79 6.28 2.35
CA ASN A 33 7.70 7.15 2.81
C ASN A 33 7.08 7.92 1.64
N ARG A 34 7.90 8.44 0.73
CA ARG A 34 7.40 9.10 -0.50
C ARG A 34 6.59 8.16 -1.39
N LEU A 35 6.98 6.89 -1.51
CA LEU A 35 6.21 5.86 -2.21
C LEU A 35 4.90 5.54 -1.48
N VAL A 36 4.94 5.38 -0.15
CA VAL A 36 3.74 5.15 0.68
C VAL A 36 2.74 6.28 0.50
N GLU A 37 3.18 7.53 0.63
CA GLU A 37 2.32 8.72 0.45
C GLU A 37 1.68 8.77 -0.94
N ARG A 38 2.45 8.45 -2.00
CA ARG A 38 1.96 8.41 -3.37
C ARG A 38 0.79 7.42 -3.54
N TYR A 39 0.88 6.25 -2.91
CA TYR A 39 -0.09 5.17 -3.07
C TYR A 39 -1.12 5.08 -1.94
N MET A 40 -1.02 5.93 -0.91
CA MET A 40 -1.96 6.01 0.20
C MET A 40 -3.43 6.16 -0.21
N PRO A 41 -3.80 6.91 -1.28
CA PRO A 41 -5.18 6.97 -1.75
C PRO A 41 -5.77 5.60 -2.13
N LEU A 42 -4.96 4.65 -2.60
CA LEU A 42 -5.41 3.28 -2.90
C LEU A 42 -5.78 2.51 -1.63
N VAL A 43 -5.06 2.74 -0.54
CA VAL A 43 -5.36 2.16 0.76
C VAL A 43 -6.70 2.68 1.26
N ARG A 44 -6.88 4.01 1.30
CA ARG A 44 -8.15 4.62 1.74
C ARG A 44 -9.33 4.13 0.92
N TYR A 45 -9.21 4.18 -0.41
CA TYR A 45 -10.26 3.71 -1.32
C TYR A 45 -10.64 2.25 -1.07
N ASN A 46 -9.66 1.35 -0.92
CA ASN A 46 -9.96 -0.06 -0.66
C ASN A 46 -10.53 -0.30 0.74
N GLY A 47 -10.03 0.43 1.75
CA GLY A 47 -10.50 0.38 3.13
C GLY A 47 -11.97 0.79 3.23
N GLU A 48 -12.32 1.95 2.67
CA GLU A 48 -13.71 2.43 2.63
C GLU A 48 -14.66 1.42 1.97
N ARG A 49 -14.24 0.80 0.85
CA ARG A 49 -15.07 -0.20 0.16
C ARG A 49 -15.25 -1.51 0.91
N ILE A 50 -14.27 -1.91 1.71
CA ILE A 50 -14.40 -3.07 2.59
C ILE A 50 -15.31 -2.70 3.75
N TRP A 51 -15.03 -1.58 4.40
CA TRP A 51 -15.77 -1.06 5.56
C TRP A 51 -17.27 -0.89 5.30
N GLN A 52 -17.66 -0.39 4.12
CA GLN A 52 -19.07 -0.26 3.70
C GLN A 52 -19.88 -1.57 3.72
N ARG A 53 -19.23 -2.72 3.83
CA ARG A 53 -19.88 -4.04 3.85
C ARG A 53 -19.83 -4.71 5.22
N LEU A 54 -19.26 -4.05 6.22
CA LEU A 54 -19.09 -4.59 7.56
C LEU A 54 -20.25 -4.16 8.47
N PRO A 55 -20.57 -4.95 9.50
CA PRO A 55 -21.51 -4.56 10.53
C PRO A 55 -20.95 -3.42 11.40
N ASP A 56 -21.81 -2.81 12.21
CA ASP A 56 -21.42 -1.81 13.19
C ASP A 56 -20.38 -2.39 14.18
N GLY A 57 -19.37 -1.59 14.52
CA GLY A 57 -18.33 -1.95 15.50
C GLY A 57 -16.93 -2.18 14.91
N VAL A 58 -16.77 -2.19 13.59
CA VAL A 58 -15.44 -2.14 12.95
C VAL A 58 -15.08 -0.70 12.60
N GLU A 59 -13.91 -0.24 13.02
CA GLU A 59 -13.42 1.10 12.69
C GLU A 59 -12.70 1.11 11.33
N LEU A 60 -12.94 2.16 10.54
CA LEU A 60 -12.28 2.33 9.25
C LEU A 60 -10.77 2.58 9.42
N ASP A 61 -10.36 3.27 10.48
CA ASP A 61 -8.96 3.61 10.72
C ASP A 61 -8.10 2.38 11.02
N ASP A 62 -8.67 1.34 11.64
CA ASP A 62 -8.00 0.05 11.84
C ASP A 62 -7.72 -0.64 10.51
N LEU A 63 -8.73 -0.66 9.61
CA LEU A 63 -8.57 -1.21 8.26
C LEU A 63 -7.52 -0.43 7.46
N ILE A 64 -7.55 0.91 7.53
CA ILE A 64 -6.56 1.75 6.84
C ILE A 64 -5.16 1.46 7.39
N SER A 65 -5.01 1.33 8.70
CA SER A 65 -3.73 1.00 9.35
C SER A 65 -3.19 -0.35 8.87
N ALA A 66 -4.01 -1.40 8.90
CA ALA A 66 -3.65 -2.72 8.36
C ALA A 66 -3.29 -2.64 6.86
N GLY A 67 -4.05 -1.87 6.09
CA GLY A 67 -3.79 -1.64 4.67
C GLY A 67 -2.47 -0.92 4.39
N ILE A 68 -2.03 0.00 5.26
CA ILE A 68 -0.72 0.66 5.17
C ILE A 68 0.39 -0.38 5.33
N PHE A 69 0.28 -1.32 6.28
CA PHE A 69 1.25 -2.42 6.42
C PHE A 69 1.31 -3.28 5.15
N GLY A 70 0.16 -3.63 4.58
CA GLY A 70 0.11 -4.37 3.31
C GLY A 70 0.71 -3.60 2.12
N LEU A 71 0.54 -2.27 2.07
CA LEU A 71 1.17 -1.41 1.06
C LEU A 71 2.69 -1.36 1.25
N MET A 72 3.14 -1.19 2.48
CA MET A 72 4.54 -1.16 2.88
C MET A 72 5.28 -2.44 2.45
N ASP A 73 4.71 -3.61 2.77
CA ASP A 73 5.24 -4.90 2.34
C ASP A 73 5.22 -5.06 0.81
N ALA A 74 4.17 -4.55 0.15
CA ALA A 74 4.11 -4.54 -1.30
C ALA A 74 5.23 -3.69 -1.90
N ILE A 75 5.55 -2.52 -1.35
CA ILE A 75 6.62 -1.64 -1.82
C ILE A 75 7.97 -2.35 -1.71
N ASP A 76 8.23 -2.95 -0.56
CA ASP A 76 9.49 -3.64 -0.28
C ASP A 76 9.66 -4.85 -1.24
N ALA A 77 8.60 -5.61 -1.47
CA ALA A 77 8.63 -6.83 -2.30
C ALA A 77 8.44 -6.61 -3.81
N PHE A 78 8.04 -5.42 -4.26
CA PHE A 78 7.74 -5.18 -5.68
C PHE A 78 8.97 -5.31 -6.57
N ASP A 79 8.77 -5.88 -7.75
CA ASP A 79 9.81 -6.08 -8.77
C ASP A 79 9.41 -5.35 -10.06
N MET A 80 10.22 -4.34 -10.41
CA MET A 80 9.96 -3.45 -11.54
C MET A 80 10.16 -4.13 -12.90
N GLU A 81 10.93 -5.23 -12.95
CA GLU A 81 11.26 -5.91 -14.20
C GLU A 81 10.11 -6.78 -14.73
N ARG A 82 9.09 -7.02 -13.90
CA ARG A 82 7.92 -7.85 -14.25
C ARG A 82 6.95 -7.19 -15.22
N GLY A 83 7.14 -5.91 -15.53
CA GLY A 83 6.31 -5.18 -16.51
C GLY A 83 4.85 -4.96 -16.09
N VAL A 84 4.52 -5.14 -14.81
CA VAL A 84 3.19 -4.85 -14.27
C VAL A 84 3.21 -3.54 -13.49
N LYS A 85 2.14 -2.76 -13.59
CA LYS A 85 1.98 -1.53 -12.80
C LYS A 85 1.94 -1.88 -11.30
N PHE A 86 2.62 -1.08 -10.48
CA PHE A 86 2.65 -1.30 -9.03
C PHE A 86 1.25 -1.32 -8.43
N GLU A 87 0.36 -0.45 -8.89
CA GLU A 87 -1.04 -0.36 -8.44
C GLU A 87 -1.80 -1.67 -8.67
N THR A 88 -1.51 -2.37 -9.78
CA THR A 88 -2.12 -3.68 -10.06
C THR A 88 -1.60 -4.75 -9.10
N TYR A 89 -0.33 -4.65 -8.73
CA TYR A 89 0.35 -5.59 -7.84
C TYR A 89 0.01 -5.40 -6.35
N CYS A 90 -0.14 -4.15 -5.90
CA CYS A 90 -0.28 -3.82 -4.48
C CYS A 90 -1.71 -3.97 -3.96
N VAL A 91 -2.73 -3.73 -4.80
CA VAL A 91 -4.15 -3.77 -4.38
C VAL A 91 -4.55 -5.10 -3.74
N PRO A 92 -4.22 -6.29 -4.31
CA PRO A 92 -4.51 -7.56 -3.65
C PRO A 92 -3.84 -7.71 -2.27
N ARG A 93 -2.64 -7.17 -2.07
CA ARG A 93 -1.89 -7.23 -0.80
C ARG A 93 -2.49 -6.31 0.26
N ILE A 94 -2.83 -5.08 -0.12
CA ILE A 94 -3.52 -4.11 0.74
C ILE A 94 -4.82 -4.72 1.27
N ARG A 95 -5.63 -5.29 0.36
CA ARG A 95 -6.90 -5.95 0.73
C ARG A 95 -6.66 -7.20 1.57
N GLY A 96 -5.61 -7.97 1.29
CA GLY A 96 -5.21 -9.13 2.08
C GLY A 96 -4.96 -8.75 3.53
N ALA A 97 -4.09 -7.75 3.77
CA ALA A 97 -3.76 -7.25 5.10
C ALA A 97 -5.00 -6.77 5.87
N MET A 98 -5.90 -6.03 5.21
CA MET A 98 -7.18 -5.61 5.79
C MET A 98 -8.06 -6.80 6.20
N LEU A 99 -8.16 -7.82 5.35
CA LEU A 99 -8.97 -9.01 5.65
C LEU A 99 -8.34 -9.87 6.76
N ASP A 100 -7.01 -9.90 6.85
CA ASP A 100 -6.29 -10.59 7.92
C ASP A 100 -6.47 -9.89 9.28
N GLU A 101 -6.47 -8.56 9.29
CA GLU A 101 -6.81 -7.78 10.49
C GLU A 101 -8.22 -8.10 10.98
N LEU A 102 -9.20 -8.05 10.07
CA LEU A 102 -10.57 -8.40 10.42
C LEU A 102 -10.66 -9.80 11.03
N ARG A 103 -10.01 -10.82 10.43
CA ARG A 103 -9.97 -12.18 10.98
C ARG A 103 -9.43 -12.24 12.40
N THR A 104 -8.44 -11.41 12.72
CA THR A 104 -7.84 -11.34 14.06
C THR A 104 -8.81 -10.73 15.09
N MET A 105 -9.71 -9.87 14.66
CA MET A 105 -10.78 -9.29 15.49
C MET A 105 -11.96 -10.25 15.74
N ASP A 106 -11.92 -11.50 15.26
CA ASP A 106 -13.05 -12.44 15.31
C ASP A 106 -14.36 -11.85 14.72
N TRP A 107 -14.23 -10.94 13.75
CA TRP A 107 -15.37 -10.15 13.24
C TRP A 107 -16.50 -10.97 12.59
N VAL A 108 -16.21 -12.19 12.13
CA VAL A 108 -17.21 -13.08 11.53
C VAL A 108 -18.01 -13.69 12.67
N PRO A 109 -19.33 -13.42 12.77
CA PRO A 109 -20.16 -14.09 13.75
C PRO A 109 -20.10 -15.60 13.51
N ARG A 110 -19.67 -16.36 14.52
CA ARG A 110 -19.78 -17.82 14.49
C ARG A 110 -21.26 -18.15 14.48
N LEU A 111 -21.78 -18.62 13.34
CA LEU A 111 -23.09 -19.25 13.28
C LEU A 111 -23.00 -20.55 14.07
N VAL A 112 -23.50 -20.51 15.31
CA VAL A 112 -23.75 -21.69 16.15
C VAL A 112 -25.11 -22.28 15.84
#